data_AF-A0A067BWV0-F1
#
_entry.id   AF-A0A067BWV0-F1
#
_cell.length_a   1.000
_cell.length_b   1.000
_cell.length_c   1.000
_cell.angle_alpha   90.00
_cell.angle_beta   90.00
_cell.angle_gamma   90.00
#
_symmetry.space_group_name_H-M   'P 1'
#
loop_
_entity.id
_entity.type
_entity.pdbx_description
1 polymer ?
#
loop_
_entity_poly.entity_id
_entity_poly.type
_entity_poly.pdbx_seq_one_letter_code
_entity_poly.pdbx_strand_id
1 'polypeptide(L)'
;MVVLSTATLQLQTSGSLSHFATVRDPWYKTLLAANEVTWLITIVNDILLVATGPYAAHYVVLNGVLVWIVAAVISIWAPVTATLSVNLTCQVEAVDYQVLCTAGTIAIGHLGRMALLMGLVLVSHGICYVVVRSYHPRSATGVTSLFLTSGAKYLFTQSPWMHNNVYYVDRASAALDGLLTLRLGAEMVIFDIKLWRVFLLPMPPKTSLPQALVVATPLRDDALL
;
A
#
# COMPACT_ATOMS: atom_id res chain seq x y z
N MET A 1 7.39 -2.38 -7.10
CA MET A 1 8.70 -3.03 -7.16
C MET A 1 9.10 -3.43 -8.56
N VAL A 2 8.16 -3.87 -9.40
CA VAL A 2 8.45 -4.40 -10.74
C VAL A 2 9.02 -3.31 -11.63
N VAL A 3 8.38 -2.14 -11.71
CA VAL A 3 8.83 -1.04 -12.58
C VAL A 3 10.22 -0.54 -12.16
N LEU A 4 10.46 -0.43 -10.85
CA LEU A 4 11.77 -0.03 -10.30
C LEU A 4 12.89 -1.08 -10.51
N SER A 5 12.53 -2.29 -10.91
CA SER A 5 13.44 -3.40 -11.17
C SER A 5 13.53 -3.73 -12.67
N THR A 6 12.93 -2.91 -13.54
CA THR A 6 12.95 -3.07 -14.99
C THR A 6 13.60 -1.87 -15.67
N ALA A 7 14.39 -2.12 -16.70
CA ALA A 7 14.97 -1.09 -17.54
C ALA A 7 13.96 -0.57 -18.56
N THR A 8 14.00 0.73 -18.85
CA THR A 8 13.22 1.36 -19.93
C THR A 8 13.99 1.27 -21.25
N LEU A 9 13.35 0.65 -22.25
CA LEU A 9 13.84 0.58 -23.62
C LEU A 9 12.95 1.41 -24.54
N GLN A 10 13.58 2.18 -25.42
CA GLN A 10 12.89 2.88 -26.50
C GLN A 10 13.42 2.42 -27.85
N LEU A 11 12.51 2.18 -28.79
CA LEU A 11 12.88 1.94 -30.18
C LEU A 11 13.15 3.30 -30.83
N GLN A 12 14.39 3.52 -31.25
CA GLN A 12 14.81 4.71 -31.97
C GLN A 12 15.14 4.35 -33.42
N THR A 13 15.01 5.31 -34.33
CA THR A 13 15.33 5.14 -35.75
C THR A 13 16.38 6.16 -36.18
N SER A 14 17.39 5.70 -36.90
CA SER A 14 18.38 6.57 -37.56
C SER A 14 18.01 6.89 -39.02
N GLY A 15 16.74 6.68 -39.40
CA GLY A 15 16.22 6.86 -40.76
C GLY A 15 16.33 5.61 -41.63
N SER A 16 17.41 4.84 -41.49
CA SER A 16 17.65 3.58 -42.22
C SER A 16 17.65 2.34 -41.34
N LEU A 17 17.85 2.49 -40.03
CA LEU A 17 17.93 1.38 -39.07
C LEU A 17 17.11 1.70 -37.82
N SER A 18 16.31 0.73 -37.37
CA SER A 18 15.65 0.78 -36.05
C SER A 18 16.49 0.04 -35.02
N HIS A 19 16.70 0.63 -33.85
CA HIS A 19 17.51 0.05 -32.78
C HIS A 19 16.91 0.37 -31.41
N PHE A 20 17.16 -0.50 -30.43
CA PHE A 20 16.76 -0.26 -29.04
C PHE A 20 17.83 0.54 -28.32
N ALA A 21 17.42 1.63 -27.68
CA ALA A 21 18.27 2.44 -26.82
C ALA A 21 17.77 2.40 -25.37
N THR A 22 18.71 2.32 -24.43
CA THR A 22 18.41 2.52 -23.02
C THR A 22 18.35 4.02 -22.76
N VAL A 23 17.17 4.52 -22.39
CA VAL A 23 16.96 5.94 -22.13
C VAL A 23 16.78 6.12 -20.64
N ARG A 24 17.53 7.06 -20.06
CA ARG A 24 17.41 7.38 -18.64
C ARG A 24 16.10 8.11 -18.41
N ASP A 25 15.23 7.52 -17.60
CA ASP A 25 14.00 8.20 -17.20
C ASP A 25 14.32 9.46 -16.39
N PRO A 26 13.56 10.54 -16.59
CA PRO A 26 13.70 11.73 -15.78
C PRO A 26 13.35 11.44 -14.33
N TRP A 27 14.01 12.14 -13.40
CA TRP A 27 13.97 11.88 -11.96
C TRP A 27 12.54 11.83 -11.37
N TYR A 28 11.61 12.61 -11.89
CA TYR A 28 10.23 12.64 -11.40
C TYR A 28 9.46 11.35 -11.73
N LYS A 29 9.76 10.68 -12.85
CA LYS A 29 9.17 9.37 -13.17
C LYS A 29 9.71 8.31 -12.23
N THR A 30 11.01 8.35 -11.93
CA THR A 30 11.62 7.44 -10.95
C THR A 30 11.02 7.64 -9.55
N LEU A 31 10.75 8.88 -9.16
CA LEU A 31 10.11 9.19 -7.88
C LEU A 31 8.66 8.67 -7.82
N LEU A 32 7.91 8.84 -8.90
CA LEU A 32 6.56 8.29 -9.03
C LEU A 32 6.58 6.75 -8.99
N ALA A 33 7.49 6.12 -9.72
CA ALA A 33 7.66 4.67 -9.71
C ALA A 33 8.11 4.16 -8.33
N ALA A 34 8.88 4.93 -7.56
CA ALA A 34 9.25 4.56 -6.20
C ALA A 34 8.03 4.43 -5.28
N ASN A 35 6.88 5.03 -5.62
CA ASN A 35 5.62 4.80 -4.91
C ASN A 35 5.18 3.32 -4.96
N GLU A 36 5.62 2.53 -5.94
CA GLU A 36 5.33 1.09 -5.90
C GLU A 36 5.88 0.38 -4.66
N VAL A 37 6.86 0.97 -3.97
CA VAL A 37 7.39 0.45 -2.72
C VAL A 37 6.41 0.65 -1.57
N THR A 38 5.63 1.74 -1.57
CA THR A 38 4.67 2.02 -0.49
C THR A 38 3.54 0.99 -0.47
N TRP A 39 3.15 0.43 -1.62
CA TRP A 39 2.22 -0.69 -1.71
C TRP A 39 2.71 -1.94 -0.97
N LEU A 40 4.00 -2.27 -1.08
CA LEU A 40 4.55 -3.42 -0.35
C LEU A 40 4.61 -3.11 1.15
N ILE A 41 4.96 -1.88 1.52
CA ILE A 41 4.99 -1.43 2.92
C ILE A 41 3.60 -1.55 3.55
N THR A 42 2.53 -1.15 2.86
CA THR A 42 1.16 -1.28 3.40
C THR A 42 0.76 -2.75 3.58
N ILE A 43 1.08 -3.63 2.63
CA ILE A 43 0.83 -5.08 2.76
C ILE A 43 1.58 -5.65 3.98
N VAL A 44 2.87 -5.34 4.11
CA VAL A 44 3.68 -5.81 5.25
C VAL A 44 3.14 -5.26 6.57
N ASN A 45 2.72 -3.99 6.59
CA ASN A 45 2.08 -3.41 7.76
C ASN A 45 0.82 -4.18 8.13
N ASP A 46 -0.12 -4.42 7.19
CA ASP A 46 -1.38 -5.10 7.48
C ASP A 46 -1.20 -6.51 8.05
N ILE A 47 -0.25 -7.27 7.48
CA ILE A 47 0.08 -8.63 7.97
C ILE A 47 0.68 -8.55 9.38
N LEU A 48 1.65 -7.65 9.59
CA LEU A 48 2.37 -7.56 10.85
C LEU A 48 1.59 -6.82 11.94
N LEU A 49 0.56 -6.05 11.59
CA LEU A 49 -0.23 -5.25 12.52
C LEU A 49 -0.90 -6.12 13.60
N VAL A 50 -1.23 -7.37 13.28
CA VAL A 50 -1.75 -8.35 14.23
C VAL A 50 -0.73 -8.63 15.35
N ALA A 51 0.56 -8.62 15.03
CA ALA A 51 1.65 -8.88 15.97
C ALA A 51 2.21 -7.60 16.61
N THR A 52 2.33 -6.50 15.86
CA THR A 52 2.92 -5.24 16.32
C THR A 52 1.91 -4.38 17.09
N GLY A 53 0.62 -4.46 16.74
CA GLY A 53 -0.50 -3.81 17.43
C GLY A 53 -0.27 -2.32 17.68
N PRO A 54 -0.29 -1.85 18.94
CA PRO A 54 -0.22 -0.42 19.27
C PRO A 54 1.13 0.22 18.87
N TYR A 55 2.19 -0.57 18.71
CA TYR A 55 3.50 -0.04 18.32
C TYR A 55 3.52 0.49 16.89
N ALA A 56 2.67 -0.04 16.00
CA ALA A 56 2.63 0.34 14.60
C ALA A 56 2.36 1.85 14.40
N ALA A 57 1.51 2.44 15.24
CA ALA A 57 1.17 3.86 15.20
C ALA A 57 2.39 4.78 15.26
N HIS A 58 3.47 4.36 15.94
CA HIS A 58 4.64 5.19 16.15
C HIS A 58 5.66 5.18 15.01
N TYR A 59 5.67 4.14 14.15
CA TYR A 59 6.67 4.04 13.09
C TYR A 59 6.12 3.90 11.68
N VAL A 60 4.86 3.50 11.47
CA VAL A 60 4.35 3.16 10.12
C VAL A 60 4.57 4.29 9.11
N VAL A 61 4.25 5.54 9.48
CA VAL A 61 4.42 6.70 8.59
C VAL A 61 5.90 7.01 8.35
N LEU A 62 6.70 7.08 9.41
CA LEU A 62 8.12 7.42 9.32
C LEU A 62 8.91 6.35 8.54
N ASN A 63 8.67 5.07 8.80
CA ASN A 63 9.25 3.96 8.05
C ASN A 63 8.83 4.02 6.57
N GLY A 64 7.55 4.31 6.30
CA GLY A 64 7.03 4.48 4.94
C GLY A 64 7.79 5.54 4.14
N VAL A 65 7.92 6.74 4.71
CA VAL A 65 8.63 7.86 4.08
C VAL A 65 10.12 7.56 3.91
N LEU A 66 10.76 6.99 4.94
CA LEU A 66 12.18 6.64 4.90
C LEU A 66 12.48 5.64 3.78
N VAL A 67 11.74 4.54 3.71
CA VAL A 67 11.95 3.51 2.69
C VAL A 67 11.67 4.05 1.30
N TRP A 68 10.62 4.86 1.13
CA TRP A 68 10.31 5.49 -0.15
C TRP A 68 11.45 6.39 -0.64
N ILE A 69 12.00 7.24 0.24
CA ILE A 69 13.16 8.10 -0.08
C ILE A 69 14.37 7.24 -0.46
N VAL A 70 14.70 6.23 0.36
CA VAL A 70 15.85 5.37 0.10
C VAL A 70 15.71 4.61 -1.23
N ALA A 71 14.52 4.06 -1.52
CA ALA A 71 14.24 3.39 -2.79
C ALA A 71 14.34 4.34 -4.00
N ALA A 72 13.85 5.58 -3.86
CA ALA A 72 13.98 6.59 -4.89
C ALA A 72 15.46 6.96 -5.15
N VAL A 73 16.24 7.19 -4.08
CA VAL A 73 17.67 7.47 -4.15
C VAL A 73 18.40 6.32 -4.86
N ILE A 74 18.23 5.09 -4.39
CA ILE A 74 18.85 3.89 -4.99
C ILE A 74 18.51 3.79 -6.50
N SER A 75 17.30 4.21 -6.91
CA SER A 75 16.82 4.15 -8.30
C SER A 75 17.27 5.29 -9.19
N ILE A 76 17.54 6.45 -8.62
CA ILE A 76 18.13 7.58 -9.35
C ILE A 76 19.63 7.36 -9.57
N TRP A 77 20.35 6.88 -8.55
CA TRP A 77 21.81 6.74 -8.60
C TRP A 77 22.29 5.43 -9.26
N ALA A 78 21.52 4.35 -9.13
CA ALA A 78 21.82 3.06 -9.73
C ALA A 78 20.60 2.52 -10.52
N PRO A 79 20.30 3.09 -11.70
CA PRO A 79 19.19 2.64 -12.56
C PRO A 79 19.48 1.25 -13.14
N VAL A 80 18.42 0.48 -13.40
CA VAL A 80 18.52 -0.85 -14.03
C VAL A 80 18.80 -0.68 -15.53
N THR A 81 19.79 -1.40 -16.04
CA THR A 81 20.13 -1.44 -17.47
C THR A 81 19.64 -2.75 -18.10
N ALA A 82 19.17 -2.66 -19.35
CA ALA A 82 18.77 -3.84 -20.10
C ALA A 82 20.00 -4.59 -20.60
N THR A 83 19.96 -5.92 -20.55
CA THR A 83 21.00 -6.78 -21.14
C THR A 83 20.47 -7.40 -22.42
N LEU A 84 21.24 -7.29 -23.49
CA LEU A 84 20.90 -7.83 -24.80
C LEU A 84 21.90 -8.93 -25.17
N SER A 85 21.39 -10.09 -25.55
CA SER A 85 22.21 -11.16 -26.13
C SER A 85 21.76 -11.41 -27.57
N VAL A 86 22.70 -11.35 -28.51
CA VAL A 86 22.44 -11.64 -29.93
C VAL A 86 22.85 -13.08 -30.18
N ASN A 87 21.91 -13.89 -30.66
CA ASN A 87 22.18 -15.24 -31.12
C ASN A 87 21.20 -15.57 -32.24
N LEU A 88 21.63 -15.36 -33.48
CA LEU A 88 20.78 -15.58 -34.64
C LEU A 88 20.66 -17.08 -34.91
N THR A 89 19.50 -17.66 -34.61
CA THR A 89 19.19 -19.05 -34.97
C THR A 89 17.98 -19.07 -35.89
N CYS A 90 18.16 -19.62 -37.09
CA CYS A 90 17.11 -19.74 -38.10
C CYS A 90 16.75 -21.22 -38.26
N GLN A 91 15.46 -21.52 -38.20
CA GLN A 91 14.90 -22.84 -38.45
C GLN A 91 13.92 -22.75 -39.61
N VAL A 92 14.00 -23.72 -40.53
CA VAL A 92 13.06 -23.86 -41.64
C VAL A 92 11.83 -24.59 -41.09
N GLU A 93 10.73 -23.87 -40.86
CA GLU A 93 9.47 -24.49 -40.44
C GLU A 93 8.78 -25.18 -41.63
N ALA A 94 8.86 -24.58 -42.81
CA ALA A 94 8.33 -25.13 -44.05
C ALA A 94 9.29 -24.81 -45.20
N VAL A 95 9.83 -25.86 -45.82
CA VAL A 95 10.70 -25.74 -47.00
C VAL A 95 9.95 -24.94 -48.08
N ASP A 96 10.61 -23.91 -48.62
CA ASP A 96 10.11 -22.95 -49.63
C ASP A 96 8.98 -21.98 -49.21
N TYR A 97 8.48 -22.04 -47.97
CA TYR A 97 7.40 -21.15 -47.51
C TYR A 97 7.77 -20.25 -46.32
N GLN A 98 8.55 -20.74 -45.36
CA GLN A 98 8.80 -20.00 -44.11
C GLN A 98 10.10 -20.38 -43.41
N VAL A 99 10.86 -19.36 -43.01
CA VAL A 99 12.02 -19.48 -42.10
C VAL A 99 11.74 -18.63 -40.86
N LEU A 100 11.77 -19.24 -39.69
CA LEU A 100 11.68 -18.54 -38.42
C LEU A 100 13.10 -18.27 -37.91
N CYS A 101 13.47 -16.99 -37.81
CA CYS A 101 14.74 -16.58 -37.23
C CYS A 101 14.52 -15.91 -35.87
N THR A 102 15.17 -16.43 -34.83
CA THR A 102 15.28 -15.74 -33.55
C THR A 102 16.60 -14.99 -33.53
N ALA A 103 16.56 -13.66 -33.41
CA ALA A 103 17.76 -12.82 -33.48
C ALA A 103 18.53 -12.74 -32.14
N GLY A 104 17.85 -12.94 -31.02
CA GLY A 104 18.43 -12.80 -29.69
C GLY A 104 17.39 -12.69 -28.58
N THR A 105 17.85 -12.50 -27.35
CA THR A 105 16.99 -12.25 -26.18
C THR A 105 17.33 -10.93 -25.52
N ILE A 106 16.29 -10.22 -25.08
CA ILE A 106 16.39 -8.94 -24.38
C ILE A 106 15.87 -9.17 -22.96
N ALA A 107 16.75 -9.05 -21.96
CA ALA A 107 16.36 -9.11 -20.56
C ALA A 107 16.32 -7.69 -19.99
N ILE A 108 15.13 -7.25 -19.58
CA ILE A 108 14.90 -5.92 -19.00
C ILE A 108 14.79 -5.95 -17.48
N GLY A 109 14.47 -7.09 -16.88
CA GLY A 109 14.23 -7.24 -15.45
C GLY A 109 15.46 -7.66 -14.67
N HIS A 110 15.60 -7.16 -13.44
CA HIS A 110 16.70 -7.49 -12.54
C HIS A 110 16.18 -8.04 -11.21
N LEU A 111 16.18 -9.37 -11.05
CA LEU A 111 15.68 -10.04 -9.84
C LEU A 111 16.42 -9.62 -8.56
N GLY A 112 17.74 -9.43 -8.63
CA GLY A 112 18.52 -8.96 -7.47
C GLY A 112 18.10 -7.57 -6.98
N ARG A 113 17.63 -6.69 -7.88
CA ARG A 113 17.14 -5.36 -7.53
C ARG A 113 15.80 -5.45 -6.83
N MET A 114 14.91 -6.30 -7.34
CA MET A 114 13.62 -6.59 -6.71
C MET A 114 13.81 -7.15 -5.29
N ALA A 115 14.71 -8.12 -5.14
CA ALA A 115 15.05 -8.72 -3.85
C ALA A 115 15.65 -7.70 -2.87
N LEU A 116 16.54 -6.81 -3.35
CA LEU A 116 17.11 -5.73 -2.53
C LEU A 116 16.01 -4.80 -2.01
N LEU A 117 15.10 -4.35 -2.86
CA LEU A 117 14.04 -3.42 -2.45
C LEU A 117 13.01 -4.10 -1.52
N MET A 118 12.71 -5.39 -1.74
CA MET A 118 11.88 -6.17 -0.84
C MET A 118 12.56 -6.37 0.53
N GLY A 119 13.85 -6.70 0.53
CA GLY A 119 14.67 -6.81 1.74
C GLY A 119 14.73 -5.49 2.50
N LEU A 120 14.87 -4.36 1.80
CA LEU A 120 14.85 -3.02 2.39
C LEU A 120 13.56 -2.79 3.19
N VAL A 121 12.39 -3.11 2.63
CA VAL A 121 11.09 -2.96 3.31
C VAL A 121 11.02 -3.83 4.57
N LEU A 122 11.40 -5.10 4.48
CA LEU A 122 11.30 -6.04 5.59
C LEU A 122 12.27 -5.70 6.72
N VAL A 123 13.53 -5.40 6.37
CA VAL A 123 14.57 -5.05 7.34
C VAL A 123 14.26 -3.73 8.03
N SER A 124 13.86 -2.69 7.29
CA SER A 124 13.53 -1.40 7.90
C SER A 124 12.34 -1.53 8.85
N HIS A 125 11.31 -2.28 8.47
CA HIS A 125 10.15 -2.53 9.32
C HIS A 125 10.54 -3.26 10.61
N GLY A 126 11.39 -4.28 10.51
CA GLY A 126 11.92 -5.00 11.67
C GLY A 126 12.72 -4.10 12.62
N ILE A 127 13.63 -3.29 12.08
CA ILE A 127 14.42 -2.33 12.87
C ILE A 127 13.51 -1.32 13.56
N CYS A 128 12.60 -0.68 12.82
CA CYS A 128 11.67 0.30 13.38
C CYS A 128 10.79 -0.31 14.49
N TYR A 129 10.31 -1.54 14.29
CA TYR A 129 9.53 -2.24 15.31
C TYR A 129 10.36 -2.50 16.59
N VAL A 130 11.58 -3.01 16.47
CA VAL A 130 12.46 -3.27 17.63
C VAL A 130 12.78 -1.97 18.37
N VAL A 131 13.11 -0.91 17.64
CA VAL A 131 13.37 0.42 18.21
C VAL A 131 12.15 0.91 18.98
N VAL A 132 10.97 0.98 18.35
CA VAL A 132 9.75 1.46 19.02
C VAL A 132 9.42 0.61 20.23
N ARG A 133 9.49 -0.71 20.13
CA ARG A 133 9.22 -1.64 21.23
C ARG A 133 10.18 -1.44 22.42
N SER A 134 11.42 -1.04 22.17
CA SER A 134 12.40 -0.78 23.23
C SER A 134 12.17 0.53 23.98
N TYR A 135 11.64 1.55 23.30
CA TYR A 135 11.42 2.89 23.89
C TYR A 135 10.00 3.14 24.39
N HIS A 136 9.01 2.44 23.85
CA HIS A 136 7.61 2.64 24.20
C HIS A 136 7.05 1.45 25.00
N PRO A 137 6.44 1.69 26.17
CA PRO A 137 5.70 0.66 26.87
C PRO A 137 4.47 0.26 26.05
N ARG A 138 3.97 -0.97 26.26
CA ARG A 138 2.76 -1.42 25.57
C ARG A 138 1.57 -0.61 26.06
N SER A 139 1.00 0.22 25.18
CA SER A 139 -0.25 0.92 25.46
C SER A 139 -1.43 -0.03 25.27
N ALA A 140 -2.36 -0.06 26.24
CA ALA A 140 -3.62 -0.75 26.06
C ALA A 140 -4.51 0.08 25.12
N THR A 141 -4.88 -0.47 23.96
CA THR A 141 -5.91 0.15 23.12
C THR A 141 -7.27 -0.07 23.76
N GLY A 142 -7.94 1.01 24.14
CA GLY A 142 -9.23 0.97 24.85
C GLY A 142 -10.44 0.67 23.96
N VAL A 143 -10.27 0.60 22.63
CA VAL A 143 -11.36 0.40 21.69
C VAL A 143 -11.39 -1.04 21.18
N THR A 144 -12.46 -1.74 21.52
CA THR A 144 -12.82 -3.05 20.97
C THR A 144 -14.18 -2.91 20.32
N SER A 145 -14.18 -2.67 19.00
CA SER A 145 -15.40 -2.80 18.20
C SER A 145 -15.13 -3.77 17.06
N LEU A 146 -16.11 -4.64 16.79
CA LEU A 146 -16.04 -5.64 15.72
C LEU A 146 -16.17 -5.02 14.32
N PHE A 147 -16.65 -3.78 14.23
CA PHE A 147 -16.71 -3.03 12.97
C PHE A 147 -15.33 -2.60 12.47
N LEU A 148 -14.36 -2.43 13.37
CA LEU A 148 -13.03 -1.92 13.05
C LEU A 148 -12.11 -2.97 12.45
N THR A 149 -11.42 -2.61 11.36
CA THR A 149 -10.20 -3.32 10.95
C THR A 149 -9.08 -3.15 11.97
N SER A 150 -8.11 -4.06 11.95
CA SER A 150 -6.84 -3.89 12.67
C SER A 150 -6.19 -2.54 12.35
N GLY A 151 -6.21 -2.11 11.08
CA GLY A 151 -5.69 -0.83 10.61
C GLY A 151 -6.33 0.34 11.34
N ALA A 152 -7.65 0.45 11.27
CA ALA A 152 -8.40 1.50 11.96
C ALA A 152 -8.20 1.44 13.49
N LYS A 153 -8.20 0.24 14.07
CA LYS A 153 -8.02 0.05 15.51
C LYS A 153 -6.68 0.58 16.03
N TYR A 154 -5.59 0.42 15.29
CA TYR A 154 -4.26 0.80 15.78
C TYR A 154 -3.73 2.11 15.20
N LEU A 155 -4.21 2.55 14.03
CA LEU A 155 -3.66 3.71 13.32
C LEU A 155 -4.57 4.96 13.39
N PHE A 156 -5.86 4.82 13.73
CA PHE A 156 -6.72 6.00 13.91
C PHE A 156 -6.54 6.63 15.27
N THR A 157 -6.68 7.95 15.32
CA THR A 157 -6.68 8.72 16.56
C THR A 157 -7.97 8.43 17.34
N GLN A 158 -7.86 7.85 18.54
CA GLN A 158 -9.03 7.39 19.31
C GLN A 158 -9.53 8.41 20.36
N SER A 159 -8.62 9.04 21.09
CA SER A 159 -8.97 9.80 22.31
C SER A 159 -10.05 10.88 22.16
N PRO A 160 -10.07 11.75 21.12
CA PRO A 160 -11.08 12.81 21.01
C PRO A 160 -12.44 12.30 20.50
N TRP A 161 -12.50 11.03 20.12
CA TRP A 161 -13.64 10.39 19.45
C TRP A 161 -14.37 9.40 20.37
N MET A 162 -13.94 9.28 21.63
CA MET A 162 -14.60 8.47 22.65
C MET A 162 -15.62 9.31 23.43
N HIS A 163 -16.87 8.86 23.49
CA HIS A 163 -17.90 9.49 24.31
C HIS A 163 -18.79 8.42 24.95
N ASN A 164 -18.96 8.47 26.28
CA ASN A 164 -19.70 7.48 27.06
C ASN A 164 -19.31 6.02 26.72
N ASN A 165 -18.01 5.75 26.60
CA ASN A 165 -17.45 4.45 26.24
C ASN A 165 -17.84 3.91 24.85
N VAL A 166 -18.37 4.77 23.98
CA VAL A 166 -18.63 4.47 22.56
C VAL A 166 -17.62 5.21 21.70
N TYR A 167 -17.02 4.50 20.75
CA TYR A 167 -16.11 5.08 19.78
C TYR A 167 -16.91 5.64 18.60
N TYR A 168 -16.74 6.92 18.32
CA TYR A 168 -17.38 7.61 17.22
C TYR A 168 -16.37 7.83 16.10
N VAL A 169 -16.61 7.28 14.92
CA VAL A 169 -15.72 7.49 13.78
C VAL A 169 -16.32 8.52 12.83
N ASP A 170 -15.52 9.46 12.31
CA ASP A 170 -16.02 10.34 11.26
C ASP A 170 -16.31 9.55 9.98
N ARG A 171 -17.16 10.09 9.10
CA ARG A 171 -17.64 9.34 7.93
C ARG A 171 -16.54 9.00 6.92
N ALA A 172 -15.50 9.82 6.81
CA ALA A 172 -14.40 9.53 5.90
C ALA A 172 -13.53 8.40 6.46
N SER A 173 -13.20 8.45 7.74
CA SER A 173 -12.51 7.36 8.44
C SER A 173 -13.34 6.06 8.46
N ALA A 174 -14.66 6.15 8.60
CA ALA A 174 -15.57 5.01 8.48
C ALA A 174 -15.46 4.37 7.10
N ALA A 175 -15.51 5.17 6.03
CA ALA A 175 -15.37 4.67 4.67
C ALA A 175 -13.99 4.05 4.39
N LEU A 176 -12.91 4.63 4.94
CA LEU A 176 -11.56 4.04 4.88
C LEU A 176 -11.47 2.73 5.64
N ASP A 177 -12.20 2.62 6.74
CA ASP A 177 -12.42 1.36 7.45
C ASP A 177 -13.50 0.49 6.77
N GLY A 178 -13.94 0.76 5.53
CA GLY A 178 -14.87 -0.10 4.80
C GLY A 178 -16.33 -0.06 5.28
N LEU A 179 -16.72 0.94 6.07
CA LEU A 179 -18.09 1.18 6.54
C LEU A 179 -18.70 2.35 5.76
N LEU A 180 -19.70 2.07 4.92
CA LEU A 180 -20.47 3.12 4.25
C LEU A 180 -21.69 3.48 5.09
N THR A 181 -21.76 4.73 5.51
CA THR A 181 -22.74 5.19 6.49
C THR A 181 -23.74 6.16 5.87
N LEU A 182 -25.03 5.88 6.02
CA LEU A 182 -26.13 6.76 5.60
C LEU A 182 -27.05 7.02 6.80
N ARG A 183 -27.27 8.29 7.14
CA ARG A 183 -28.18 8.65 8.24
C ARG A 183 -29.57 8.91 7.69
N LEU A 184 -30.54 8.11 8.13
CA LEU A 184 -31.96 8.25 7.81
C LEU A 184 -32.74 8.56 9.09
N GLY A 185 -33.00 9.85 9.32
CA GLY A 185 -33.73 10.31 10.52
C GLY A 185 -32.99 9.98 11.83
N ALA A 186 -33.61 9.11 12.63
CA ALA A 186 -33.11 8.65 13.93
C ALA A 186 -32.23 7.39 13.84
N GLU A 187 -32.02 6.86 12.64
CA GLU A 187 -31.19 5.66 12.42
C GLU A 187 -29.99 5.95 11.52
N MET A 188 -28.93 5.18 11.72
CA MET A 188 -27.76 5.14 10.87
C MET A 188 -27.67 3.77 10.21
N VAL A 189 -27.84 3.75 8.90
CA VAL A 189 -27.62 2.59 8.06
C VAL A 189 -26.12 2.47 7.81
N ILE A 190 -25.54 1.32 8.12
CA ILE A 190 -24.13 1.02 7.90
C ILE A 190 -24.04 -0.18 6.98
N PHE A 191 -23.47 0.01 5.80
CA PHE A 191 -23.07 -1.09 4.93
C PHE A 191 -21.60 -1.40 5.16
N ASP A 192 -21.31 -2.57 5.73
CA ASP A 192 -19.96 -3.09 5.91
C ASP A 192 -19.54 -3.85 4.65
N ILE A 193 -18.60 -3.26 3.90
CA ILE A 193 -18.08 -3.83 2.64
C ILE A 193 -17.31 -5.14 2.90
N LYS A 194 -16.67 -5.28 4.08
CA LYS A 194 -15.86 -6.45 4.42
C LYS A 194 -16.75 -7.66 4.63
N LEU A 195 -17.88 -7.46 5.30
CA LEU A 195 -18.85 -8.51 5.62
C LEU A 195 -19.97 -8.65 4.59
N TRP A 196 -20.10 -7.68 3.67
CA TRP A 196 -21.24 -7.56 2.75
C TRP A 196 -22.59 -7.56 3.47
N ARG A 197 -22.68 -6.87 4.61
CA ARG A 197 -23.88 -6.81 5.46
C ARG A 197 -24.30 -5.37 5.74
N VAL A 198 -25.61 -5.18 5.90
CA VAL A 198 -26.20 -3.90 6.33
C VAL A 198 -26.63 -4.01 7.79
N PHE A 199 -26.29 -2.99 8.57
CA PHE A 199 -26.66 -2.84 9.98
C PHE A 199 -27.41 -1.52 10.18
N LEU A 200 -28.32 -1.51 11.14
CA LEU A 200 -29.08 -0.32 11.54
C LEU A 200 -28.71 0.02 12.97
N LEU A 201 -28.19 1.23 13.19
CA LEU A 201 -27.83 1.72 14.51
C LEU A 201 -28.72 2.89 14.92
N PRO A 202 -29.30 2.86 16.13
CA PRO A 202 -30.06 3.99 16.65
C PRO A 202 -29.12 5.16 16.95
N MET A 203 -29.42 6.34 16.40
CA MET A 203 -28.65 7.55 16.66
C MET A 203 -29.13 8.22 17.95
N PRO A 204 -28.23 8.59 18.86
CA PRO A 204 -28.61 9.35 20.04
C PRO A 204 -29.15 10.75 19.66
N PRO A 205 -30.01 11.35 20.51
CA PRO A 205 -30.51 12.71 20.27
C PRO A 205 -29.36 13.70 20.10
N LYS A 206 -29.45 14.60 19.11
CA LYS A 206 -28.38 15.55 18.79
C LYS A 206 -27.97 16.44 19.97
N THR A 207 -28.88 16.69 20.90
CA THR A 207 -28.66 17.48 22.12
C THR A 207 -27.77 16.80 23.15
N SER A 208 -27.59 15.47 23.06
CA SER A 208 -26.80 14.68 23.99
C SER A 208 -25.32 14.53 23.60
N LEU A 209 -24.93 15.00 22.41
CA LEU A 209 -23.58 14.84 21.88
C LEU A 209 -22.84 16.18 21.71
N PRO A 210 -21.52 16.21 21.94
CA PRO A 210 -20.67 17.31 21.47
C PRO A 210 -20.84 17.53 19.97
N GLN A 211 -20.80 18.79 19.50
CA GLN A 211 -21.04 19.15 18.10
C GLN A 211 -20.18 18.35 17.11
N ALA A 212 -18.92 18.06 17.46
CA ALA A 212 -18.00 17.28 16.64
C ALA A 212 -18.48 15.83 16.37
N LEU A 213 -19.27 15.25 17.27
CA LEU A 213 -19.73 13.85 17.20
C LEU A 213 -21.13 13.70 16.58
N VAL A 214 -21.86 14.80 16.35
CA VAL A 214 -23.25 14.77 15.86
C VAL A 214 -23.39 14.09 14.49
N VAL A 215 -22.35 14.19 13.66
CA VAL A 215 -22.31 13.63 12.29
C VAL A 215 -21.53 12.31 12.22
N ALA A 216 -20.80 11.99 13.29
CA ALA A 216 -19.98 10.79 13.40
C ALA A 216 -20.83 9.53 13.60
N THR A 217 -20.22 8.40 13.26
CA THR A 217 -20.83 7.08 13.33
C THR A 217 -20.49 6.42 14.66
N PRO A 218 -21.48 6.14 15.53
CA PRO A 218 -21.24 5.39 16.76
C PRO A 218 -20.95 3.93 16.40
N LEU A 219 -19.80 3.41 16.81
CA LEU A 219 -19.47 2.00 16.64
C LEU A 219 -19.87 1.24 17.91
N ARG A 220 -21.12 0.76 17.93
CA ARG A 220 -21.67 -0.06 19.01
C ARG A 220 -21.84 -1.49 18.50
N ASP A 221 -21.33 -2.44 19.27
CA ASP A 221 -21.39 -3.86 18.88
C ASP A 221 -22.75 -4.52 19.19
N ASP A 222 -23.70 -3.78 19.78
CA ASP A 222 -25.06 -4.24 20.09
C ASP A 222 -25.87 -4.62 18.84
N ALA A 223 -25.62 -3.99 17.69
CA ALA A 223 -26.28 -4.32 16.42
C ALA A 223 -25.76 -5.58 15.71
N LEU A 224 -24.79 -6.29 16.29
CA LEU A 224 -24.23 -7.52 15.72
C LEU A 224 -24.92 -8.80 16.23
N LEU A 225 -25.81 -8.67 17.23
CA LEU A 225 -26.64 -9.73 17.82
C LEU A 225 -28.04 -9.73 17.20
#